data_AF-A0A9E3X8W6-F1
#
_entry.id   AF-A0A9E3X8W6-F1
#
_cell.length_a   1.000
_cell.length_b   1.000
_cell.length_c   1.000
_cell.angle_alpha   90.00
_cell.angle_beta   90.00
_cell.angle_gamma   90.00
#
_symmetry.space_group_name_H-M   'P 1'
#
loop_
_entity.id
_entity.type
_entity.pdbx_description
1 polymer ?
#
loop_
_entity_poly.entity_id
_entity_poly.type
_entity_poly.pdbx_seq_one_letter_code
_entity_poly.pdbx_strand_id
1 'polypeptide(L)' 'REHGVSANVLVPGIIDTPANRAAMPDADTSSWVKPEAMARVIAFLCSDAGGAVSGSALQLTGVS' A
#
# COMPACT_ATOMS: atom_id res chain seq x y z
N ARG A 1 22.60 -5.28 8.57
CA ARG A 1 22.25 -4.03 7.87
C ARG A 1 23.23 -2.97 8.35
N GLU A 2 24.19 -2.54 7.52
CA GLU A 2 25.27 -1.63 7.96
C GLU A 2 24.79 -0.21 8.35
N HIS A 3 23.60 0.19 7.92
CA HIS A 3 23.07 1.54 8.18
C HIS A 3 21.70 1.58 8.88
N GLY A 4 21.16 0.43 9.30
CA GLY A 4 19.83 0.37 9.93
C GLY A 4 18.65 0.73 9.02
N VAL A 5 18.85 0.83 7.71
CA VAL A 5 17.81 1.16 6.72
C VAL A 5 17.10 -0.09 6.22
N SER A 6 15.78 0.00 6.06
CA SER A 6 14.96 -0.97 5.33
C SER A 6 14.46 -0.36 4.01
N ALA A 7 14.33 -1.19 2.98
CA ALA A 7 13.69 -0.84 1.72
C ALA A 7 12.64 -1.89 1.41
N ASN A 8 11.42 -1.46 1.08
CA ASN A 8 10.29 -2.33 0.75
C ASN A 8 9.53 -1.74 -0.43
N VAL A 9 8.86 -2.59 -1.20
CA VAL A 9 8.00 -2.20 -2.32
C VAL A 9 6.56 -2.50 -1.95
N LEU A 10 5.69 -1.50 -2.10
CA LEU A 10 4.24 -1.70 -2.05
C LEU A 10 3.73 -1.90 -3.46
N VAL A 11 3.02 -2.99 -3.70
CA VAL A 11 2.44 -3.35 -5.01
C VAL A 11 0.92 -3.31 -4.86
N PRO A 12 0.29 -2.14 -5.03
CA PRO A 12 -1.17 -2.02 -4.95
C PRO A 12 -1.84 -2.47 -6.26
N GLY A 13 -3.10 -2.92 -6.13
CA GLY A 13 -4.07 -2.87 -7.24
C GLY A 13 -4.45 -1.43 -7.60
N ILE A 14 -5.67 -1.22 -8.10
CA ILE A 14 -6.15 0.15 -8.37
C ILE A 14 -6.32 0.90 -7.05
N ILE A 15 -5.67 2.05 -6.91
CA ILE A 15 -5.79 2.90 -5.73
C ILE A 15 -7.05 3.77 -5.88
N ASP A 16 -7.84 3.86 -4.81
CA ASP A 16 -9.03 4.70 -4.77
C ASP A 16 -8.64 6.18 -4.67
N THR A 17 -8.46 6.80 -5.84
CA THR A 17 -8.13 8.22 -5.98
C THR A 17 -9.18 8.94 -6.83
N PRO A 18 -9.38 10.25 -6.64
CA PRO A 18 -10.29 11.03 -7.48
C PRO A 18 -9.96 10.93 -8.98
N ALA A 19 -8.67 10.89 -9.33
CA ALA A 19 -8.22 10.74 -10.71
C ALA A 19 -8.64 9.38 -11.29
N ASN A 20 -8.46 8.29 -10.55
CA ASN A 20 -8.88 6.96 -11.00
C ASN A 20 -10.41 6.86 -11.11
N ARG A 21 -11.17 7.46 -10.19
CA ARG A 21 -12.64 7.52 -10.27
C ARG A 21 -13.12 8.31 -11.48
N ALA A 22 -12.48 9.44 -11.80
CA ALA A 22 -12.82 10.23 -12.98
C ALA A 22 -12.47 9.51 -14.29
N ALA A 23 -11.36 8.77 -14.32
CA ALA A 23 -10.94 8.00 -15.50
C ALA A 23 -11.73 6.70 -15.72
N MET A 24 -12.33 6.15 -14.65
CA MET A 24 -13.06 4.89 -14.65
C MET A 24 -14.42 5.03 -13.93
N PRO A 25 -15.35 5.84 -14.46
CA PRO A 25 -16.60 6.19 -13.77
C PRO A 25 -17.53 5.00 -13.53
N ASP A 26 -17.48 3.98 -14.38
CA ASP A 26 -18.36 2.80 -14.32
C ASP A 26 -17.68 1.57 -13.68
N ALA A 27 -16.46 1.73 -13.13
CA ALA A 27 -15.74 0.61 -12.52
C ALA A 27 -16.33 0.19 -11.17
N ASP A 28 -16.33 -1.11 -10.91
CA ASP A 28 -16.58 -1.63 -9.57
C ASP A 28 -15.39 -1.29 -8.65
N THR A 29 -15.60 -0.34 -7.75
CA THR A 29 -14.55 0.13 -6.82
C THR A 29 -14.47 -0.69 -5.53
N SER A 30 -15.25 -1.75 -5.37
CA SER A 30 -15.25 -2.59 -4.16
C SER A 30 -13.90 -3.26 -3.88
N SER A 31 -13.10 -3.49 -4.93
CA SER A 31 -11.78 -4.12 -4.86
C SER A 31 -10.61 -3.12 -4.81
N TRP A 32 -10.90 -1.82 -4.87
CA TRP A 32 -9.86 -0.80 -4.94
C TRP A 32 -9.19 -0.59 -3.59
N VAL A 33 -7.88 -0.37 -3.62
CA VAL A 33 -7.08 -0.13 -2.43
C VAL A 33 -7.33 1.28 -1.94
N LYS A 34 -7.90 1.41 -0.73
CA LYS A 34 -8.07 2.71 -0.08
C LYS A 34 -6.71 3.32 0.29
N PRO A 35 -6.45 4.61 0.00
CA PRO A 35 -5.19 5.27 0.38
C PRO A 35 -4.87 5.14 1.87
N GLU A 36 -5.88 5.17 2.75
CA GLU A 36 -5.69 5.04 4.20
C GLU A 36 -5.18 3.65 4.59
N ALA A 37 -5.54 2.61 3.84
CA ALA A 37 -5.02 1.27 4.05
C ALA A 37 -3.53 1.20 3.68
N MET A 38 -3.13 1.81 2.56
CA MET A 38 -1.71 1.92 2.20
C MET A 38 -0.92 2.69 3.26
N ALA A 39 -1.45 3.82 3.73
CA ALA A 39 -0.83 4.63 4.77
C ALA A 39 -0.58 3.85 6.06
N ARG A 40 -1.52 2.97 6.47
CA ARG A 40 -1.34 2.09 7.64
C ARG A 40 -0.21 1.09 7.45
N VAL A 41 -0.05 0.52 6.26
CA VAL A 41 1.06 -0.40 5.96
C VAL A 41 2.40 0.36 5.99
N ILE A 42 2.45 1.56 5.41
CA ILE A 42 3.63 2.42 5.48
C ILE A 42 3.98 2.73 6.93
N ALA A 43 3.00 3.13 7.74
CA ALA A 43 3.21 3.41 9.16
C ALA A 43 3.73 2.18 9.93
N PHE A 44 3.22 0.98 9.64
CA PHE A 44 3.75 -0.27 10.20
C PHE A 44 5.23 -0.48 9.82
N LEU A 45 5.58 -0.33 8.54
CA LEU A 45 6.96 -0.52 8.07
C LEU A 45 7.93 0.50 8.67
N CYS A 46 7.46 1.71 8.99
CA CYS A 46 8.23 2.75 9.66
C CYS A 46 8.28 2.59 11.19
N SER A 47 7.49 1.70 11.77
CA SER A 47 7.47 1.45 13.22
C SER A 47 8.51 0.41 13.65
N ASP A 48 8.76 0.32 14.96
CA ASP A 48 9.62 -0.71 15.54
C ASP A 48 9.17 -2.13 15.18
N ALA A 49 7.85 -2.36 15.09
CA ALA A 49 7.28 -3.66 14.70
C ALA A 49 7.62 -4.04 13.25
N GLY A 50 7.88 -3.04 12.39
CA GLY A 50 8.32 -3.23 11.01
C GLY A 50 9.83 -3.43 10.85
N GLY A 51 10.63 -3.28 11.92
CA GLY A 51 12.09 -3.23 11.84
C GLY A 51 12.78 -4.48 11.26
N ALA A 52 12.11 -5.64 11.31
CA ALA A 52 12.60 -6.86 10.68
C ALA A 52 12.35 -6.91 9.16
N VAL A 53 11.36 -6.16 8.66
CA VAL A 53 10.88 -6.22 7.28
C VAL A 53 11.77 -5.37 6.36
N SER A 54 12.58 -6.01 5.52
CA SER A 54 13.18 -5.34 4.38
C SER A 54 13.41 -6.29 3.21
N GLY A 55 13.56 -5.73 2.01
CA GLY A 55 13.68 -6.47 0.76
C GLY A 55 12.36 -7.13 0.33
N SER A 56 11.23 -6.72 0.91
CA SER A 56 9.93 -7.34 0.65
C SER A 56 9.14 -6.58 -0.42
N ALA A 57 8.41 -7.32 -1.25
CA ALA A 57 7.37 -6.80 -2.12
C ALA A 57 6.01 -7.19 -1.51
N LEU A 58 5.24 -6.20 -1.06
CA LEU A 58 3.98 -6.40 -0.36
C LEU A 58 2.83 -6.12 -1.31
N GLN A 59 2.06 -7.16 -1.64
CA GLN A 59 0.84 -7.02 -2.41
C GLN A 59 -0.26 -6.38 -1.54
N LEU A 60 -0.87 -5.32 -2.06
CA LEU A 60 -1.98 -4.63 -1.39
C LEU A 60 -3.25 -4.79 -2.23
N THR A 61 -4.25 -5.46 -1.66
CA THR A 61 -5.55 -5.67 -2.27
C THR A 61 -6.62 -4.92 -1.48
N GLY A 62 -7.66 -4.43 -2.17
CA GLY A 62 -8.84 -3.91 -1.49
C GLY A 62 -9.52 -5.05 -0.74
N VAL A 63 -9.60 -4.94 0.58
CA VAL A 63 -10.49 -5.78 1.37
C VAL A 63 -11.86 -5.11 1.39
N SER A 64 -12.85 -5.84 0.90
CA SER A 64 -14.26 -5.44 0.88
C SER A 64 -14.80 -5.15 2.28
#